data_AF-A0A7C1JLZ5-F1
#
_entry.id   AF-A0A7C1JLZ5-F1
#
_cell.length_a   1.000
_cell.length_b   1.000
_cell.length_c   1.000
_cell.angle_alpha   90.00
_cell.angle_beta   90.00
_cell.angle_gamma   90.00
#
_symmetry.space_group_name_H-M   'P 1'
#
loop_
_entity.id
_entity.type
_entity.pdbx_description
1 polymer ?
#
loop_
_entity_poly.entity_id
_entity_poly.type
_entity_poly.pdbx_seq_one_letter_code
_entity_poly.pdbx_strand_id
1 'polypeptide(L)'
;MIDAIPSHHSCQQLLANLSDYLDGEAAEELCAEIARHLADCEDCRIVVDTLRKTIWLYRTLPPPSPPESVRLRLFHALELDS
;
A
#
# COMPACT_ATOMS: atom_id res chain seq x y z
N MET A 1 11.23 19.27 -7.27
CA MET A 1 12.00 18.11 -7.76
C MET A 1 11.05 16.92 -7.70
N ILE A 2 10.19 16.81 -8.72
CA ILE A 2 9.32 15.65 -8.92
C ILE A 2 9.93 15.03 -10.16
N ASP A 3 10.77 14.02 -9.96
CA ASP A 3 11.42 13.34 -11.07
C ASP A 3 10.35 12.68 -11.93
N ALA A 4 10.45 12.94 -13.24
CA ALA A 4 9.54 12.46 -14.25
C ALA A 4 9.54 10.93 -14.23
N ILE A 5 8.39 10.34 -13.92
CA ILE A 5 8.16 8.90 -14.13
C ILE A 5 8.39 8.64 -15.62
N PRO A 6 9.33 7.75 -16.00
CA PRO A 6 9.63 7.52 -17.40
C PRO A 6 8.38 7.01 -18.11
N SER A 7 8.01 7.71 -19.18
CA SER A 7 6.80 7.46 -19.96
C SER A 7 7.01 6.27 -20.90
N HIS A 8 7.11 5.07 -20.32
CA HIS A 8 6.96 3.81 -21.04
C HIS A 8 5.53 3.30 -20.86
N HIS A 9 4.87 2.96 -21.96
CA HIS A 9 3.49 2.44 -21.96
C HIS A 9 3.31 1.26 -20.98
N SER A 10 4.31 0.38 -20.89
CA SER A 10 4.29 -0.77 -19.98
C SER A 10 4.35 -0.39 -18.50
N CYS A 11 5.06 0.68 -18.12
CA CYS A 11 5.10 1.17 -16.74
C CYS A 11 3.72 1.68 -16.30
N GLN A 12 2.99 2.36 -17.20
CA GLN A 12 1.63 2.83 -16.89
C GLN A 12 0.65 1.67 -16.67
N GLN A 13 0.79 0.59 -17.44
CA GLN A 13 -0.02 -0.62 -17.25
C GLN A 13 0.29 -1.30 -15.91
N LEU A 14 1.57 -1.38 -15.52
CA LEU A 14 1.93 -1.87 -14.18
C LEU A 14 1.31 -1.00 -13.09
N LEU A 15 1.46 0.32 -13.18
CA LEU A 15 0.92 1.26 -12.19
C LEU A 15 -0.60 1.14 -12.04
N ALA A 16 -1.33 0.89 -13.13
CA ALA A 16 -2.78 0.71 -13.09
C ALA A 16 -3.21 -0.55 -12.34
N ASN A 17 -2.37 -1.59 -12.33
CA ASN A 17 -2.65 -2.89 -11.69
C ASN A 17 -1.88 -3.09 -10.38
N LEU A 18 -1.17 -2.06 -9.90
CA LEU A 18 -0.20 -2.19 -8.83
C LEU A 18 -0.87 -2.47 -7.47
N SER A 19 -2.04 -1.89 -7.20
CA SER A 19 -2.79 -2.12 -5.96
C SER A 19 -3.17 -3.60 -5.83
N ASP A 20 -3.89 -4.14 -6.82
CA ASP A 20 -4.32 -5.54 -6.85
C ASP A 20 -3.13 -6.51 -6.73
N TYR A 21 -2.00 -6.18 -7.38
CA TYR A 21 -0.77 -6.96 -7.27
C TYR A 21 -0.18 -6.94 -5.85
N LEU A 22 -0.17 -5.78 -5.17
CA LEU A 22 0.37 -5.65 -3.81
C LEU A 22 -0.54 -6.25 -2.74
N ASP A 23 -1.85 -6.22 -2.97
CA ASP A 23 -2.85 -6.81 -2.08
C ASP A 23 -3.00 -8.33 -2.30
N GLY A 24 -2.40 -8.87 -3.37
CA GLY A 24 -2.41 -10.30 -3.69
C GLY A 24 -3.71 -10.77 -4.35
N GLU A 25 -4.47 -9.83 -4.94
CA GLU A 25 -5.77 -10.05 -5.59
C GLU A 25 -5.66 -10.11 -7.12
N ALA A 26 -4.48 -9.78 -7.68
CA ALA A 26 -4.20 -9.90 -9.10
C ALA A 26 -4.20 -11.38 -9.57
N ALA A 27 -4.69 -11.61 -10.78
CA ALA A 27 -4.62 -12.91 -11.45
C ALA A 27 -3.16 -13.39 -11.62
N GLU A 28 -2.96 -14.70 -11.70
CA GLU A 28 -1.62 -15.31 -11.78
C GLU A 28 -0.86 -14.87 -13.04
N GLU A 29 -1.55 -14.76 -14.18
CA GLU A 29 -0.97 -14.27 -15.43
C GLU A 29 -0.47 -12.83 -15.30
N LEU A 30 -1.27 -11.97 -14.64
CA LEU A 30 -0.92 -10.58 -14.38
C LEU A 30 0.26 -10.46 -13.41
N CYS A 31 0.31 -11.31 -12.38
CA CYS A 31 1.45 -11.39 -11.47
C CYS A 31 2.75 -11.74 -12.22
N ALA A 32 2.69 -12.69 -13.16
CA ALA A 32 3.83 -13.07 -13.98
C ALA A 32 4.28 -11.95 -14.93
N GLU A 33 3.35 -11.20 -15.52
CA GLU A 33 3.66 -10.04 -16.36
C GLU A 33 4.32 -8.91 -15.56
N ILE A 34 3.78 -8.59 -14.39
CA ILE A 34 4.36 -7.59 -13.48
C ILE A 34 5.76 -8.03 -13.03
N ALA A 35 5.94 -9.30 -12.64
CA ALA A 35 7.25 -9.82 -12.25
C ALA A 35 8.29 -9.69 -13.38
N ARG A 36 7.90 -9.96 -14.63
CA ARG A 36 8.74 -9.79 -15.81
C ARG A 36 9.13 -8.32 -16.00
N HIS A 37 8.16 -7.41 -15.88
CA HIS A 37 8.43 -5.98 -15.98
C HIS A 37 9.40 -5.49 -14.90
N LEU A 38 9.22 -5.95 -13.66
CA LEU A 38 10.11 -5.59 -12.55
C LEU A 38 11.53 -6.12 -12.75
N ALA A 39 11.72 -7.25 -13.44
CA ALA A 39 13.06 -7.72 -13.78
C ALA A 39 13.81 -6.73 -14.67
N ASP A 40 13.12 -6.12 -15.64
CA ASP A 40 13.72 -5.30 -16.69
C ASP A 40 13.65 -3.78 -16.42
N CYS A 41 12.81 -3.31 -15.49
CA CYS A 41 12.62 -1.89 -15.20
C CYS A 41 13.05 -1.52 -13.77
N GLU A 42 14.11 -0.71 -13.66
CA GLU A 42 14.62 -0.22 -12.38
C GLU A 42 13.66 0.79 -11.72
N ASP A 43 13.07 1.71 -12.49
CA ASP A 43 12.16 2.73 -11.94
C ASP A 43 10.93 2.10 -11.28
N CYS A 44 10.31 1.12 -11.96
CA CYS A 44 9.17 0.41 -11.39
C CYS A 44 9.58 -0.45 -10.18
N ARG A 45 10.79 -1.03 -10.15
CA ARG A 45 11.31 -1.69 -8.94
C ARG A 45 11.36 -0.71 -7.76
N ILE A 46 11.92 0.48 -7.96
CA ILE A 46 12.00 1.51 -6.92
C ILE A 46 10.61 1.88 -6.42
N VAL A 47 9.64 2.10 -7.32
CA VAL A 47 8.25 2.42 -6.96
C VAL A 47 7.62 1.30 -6.12
N VAL A 48 7.68 0.06 -6.59
CA VAL A 48 7.09 -1.10 -5.92
C VAL A 48 7.73 -1.33 -4.55
N ASP A 49 9.06 -1.27 -4.45
CA ASP A 49 9.76 -1.48 -3.18
C ASP A 49 9.47 -0.36 -2.18
N THR A 50 9.39 0.89 -2.64
CA THR A 50 9.03 2.03 -1.79
C THR A 50 7.61 1.88 -1.27
N LEU A 51 6.66 1.49 -2.11
CA LEU A 51 5.27 1.30 -1.70
C LEU A 51 5.12 0.13 -0.72
N ARG A 52 5.80 -1.00 -0.96
CA ARG A 52 5.85 -2.15 -0.02
C ARG A 52 6.36 -1.72 1.36
N LYS A 53 7.41 -0.91 1.42
CA LYS A 53 7.94 -0.36 2.69
C LYS A 53 6.92 0.53 3.38
N THR A 54 6.22 1.39 2.64
CA THR A 54 5.16 2.24 3.19
C THR A 54 4.01 1.40 3.77
N ILE A 55 3.56 0.36 3.06
CA ILE A 55 2.53 -0.58 3.55
C ILE A 55 3.02 -1.29 4.82
N TRP A 56 4.26 -1.75 4.83
CA TRP A 56 4.85 -2.40 6.00
C TRP A 56 4.91 -1.46 7.21
N LEU A 57 5.34 -0.21 7.03
CA LEU A 57 5.35 0.81 8.09
C LEU A 57 3.93 1.04 8.61
N TYR A 58 2.96 1.24 7.73
CA TYR A 58 1.56 1.44 8.13
C TYR A 58 1.00 0.27 8.95
N ARG A 59 1.34 -0.97 8.58
CA ARG A 59 0.86 -2.19 9.28
C ARG A 59 1.59 -2.47 10.59
N THR A 60 2.81 -1.98 10.77
CA THR A 60 3.64 -2.30 11.95
C THR A 60 3.70 -1.18 12.98
N LEU A 61 3.40 0.06 12.58
CA LEU A 61 3.32 1.16 13.52
C LEU A 61 2.14 0.95 14.49
N PRO A 62 2.33 1.24 15.78
CA PRO A 62 1.25 1.14 16.74
C PRO A 62 0.12 2.10 16.32
N PRO A 63 -1.14 1.65 16.34
CA PRO A 63 -2.26 2.54 16.02
C PRO A 63 -2.28 3.70 17.02
N PRO A 64 -2.59 4.93 16.57
CA PRO A 64 -2.70 6.04 17.49
C PRO A 64 -3.78 5.74 18.52
N SER A 65 -3.50 6.03 19.79
CA SER A 65 -4.52 5.96 20.82
C SER A 65 -5.63 6.97 20.49
N PRO A 66 -6.91 6.58 20.53
CA PRO A 66 -8.00 7.53 20.34
C PRO A 66 -7.93 8.63 21.42
N PRO A 67 -8.41 9.85 21.15
CA PRO A 67 -8.53 10.87 22.17
C PRO A 67 -9.33 10.35 23.37
N GLU A 68 -8.91 10.76 24.57
CA GLU A 68 -9.53 10.29 25.82
C GLU A 68 -11.05 10.51 25.85
N SER A 69 -11.52 11.65 25.33
CA SER A 69 -12.95 11.95 25.24
C SER A 69 -13.73 10.95 24.37
N VAL A 70 -13.13 10.43 23.30
CA VAL A 70 -13.74 9.39 22.46
C VAL A 70 -13.80 8.07 23.21
N ARG A 71 -12.71 7.72 23.92
CA ARG A 71 -12.65 6.51 24.76
C ARG A 71 -13.72 6.54 25.85
N LEU A 72 -13.86 7.65 26.57
CA LEU A 72 -14.86 7.80 27.63
C LEU A 72 -16.29 7.70 27.10
N ARG A 73 -16.60 8.37 25.98
CA ARG A 73 -17.93 8.28 25.34
C ARG A 73 -18.26 6.85 24.89
N LEU A 74 -17.26 6.12 24.38
CA LEU A 74 -17.43 4.72 24.00
C LEU A 74 -17.71 3.84 25.23
N PHE A 75 -16.94 4.00 26.30
CA PHE A 75 -17.12 3.20 27.53
C PHE A 75 -18.50 3.44 28.14
N HIS A 76 -18.94 4.69 28.21
CA HIS A 76 -20.29 5.03 28.67
C HIS A 76 -21.38 4.43 27.78
N ALA A 77 -21.24 4.52 26.46
CA ALA A 77 -22.21 3.95 25.52
C ALA A 77 -22.29 2.41 25.57
N LEU A 78 -21.23 1.76 26.04
CA LEU A 78 -21.16 0.31 26.24
C LEU A 78 -21.46 -0.12 27.68
N GLU A 79 -21.80 0.82 28.58
CA GLU A 79 -22.03 0.59 30.02
C GLU A 79 -20.81 -0.05 30.74
N LEU A 80 -19.60 0.26 30.27
CA LEU A 80 -18.32 -0.23 30.80
C LEU A 80 -17.64 0.76 31.75
N ASP A 81 -18.35 1.79 32.19
CA ASP A 81 -17.90 2.88 33.07
C ASP A 81 -18.16 2.61 34.58
N SER A 82 -18.50 1.37 34.95
CA SER A 82 -18.73 0.92 36.33
C SER A 82 -17.46 0.43 37.05
#